data_AF-A0A423KNN0-F1
#
_entry.id   AF-A0A423KNN0-F1
#
_cell.length_a   1.000
_cell.length_b   1.000
_cell.length_c   1.000
_cell.angle_alpha   90.00
_cell.angle_beta   90.00
_cell.angle_gamma   90.00
#
_symmetry.space_group_name_H-M   'P 1'
#
loop_
_entity.id
_entity.type
_entity.pdbx_description
1 polymer ?
#
loop_
_entity_poly.entity_id
_entity_poly.type
_entity_poly.pdbx_seq_one_letter_code
_entity_poly.pdbx_strand_id
1 'polypeptide(L)'
;MNKAPPSGLIEHAKQRSLMVFNKLKSAINEIEVEIDANEGIYPYNGGKISQAELCRRAKINQVTLSTAAHRNTTRPMVEEWLTRIHNATISGRKSVRRAVTDRAEEWKSHHQAIAENYRIAELEMLDMRKNLRRLENENTALRDRLASYENSKILTPNFSKK
;
A
#
# COMPACT_ATOMS: atom_id res chain seq x y z
N MET A 1 -31.42 -37.42 -41.83
CA MET A 1 -31.96 -36.07 -41.54
C MET A 1 -31.57 -35.69 -40.11
N ASN A 2 -30.62 -34.78 -39.93
CA ASN A 2 -30.30 -34.24 -38.61
C ASN A 2 -31.38 -33.23 -38.23
N LYS A 3 -32.35 -33.64 -37.40
CA LYS A 3 -33.31 -32.69 -36.81
C LYS A 3 -32.53 -31.70 -35.94
N ALA A 4 -32.76 -30.41 -36.16
CA ALA A 4 -32.21 -29.36 -35.33
C ALA A 4 -32.64 -29.57 -33.86
N PRO A 5 -31.74 -29.34 -32.89
CA PRO A 5 -32.06 -29.53 -31.49
C PRO A 5 -33.20 -28.58 -31.05
N PRO A 6 -34.09 -29.02 -30.14
CA PRO A 6 -35.11 -28.18 -29.52
C PRO A 6 -34.56 -26.85 -28.99
N SER A 7 -35.30 -25.76 -29.19
CA SER A 7 -34.90 -24.40 -28.80
C SER A 7 -34.49 -24.27 -27.33
N GLY A 8 -35.20 -24.93 -26.41
CA GLY A 8 -34.87 -24.91 -24.97
C GLY A 8 -33.50 -25.51 -24.62
N LEU A 9 -33.02 -26.50 -25.40
CA LEU A 9 -31.67 -27.07 -25.19
C LEU A 9 -30.58 -26.09 -25.63
N ILE A 10 -30.83 -25.31 -26.69
CA ILE A 10 -29.90 -24.29 -27.18
C ILE A 10 -29.78 -23.16 -26.16
N GLU A 11 -30.89 -22.70 -25.59
CA GLU A 11 -30.91 -21.64 -24.59
C GLU A 11 -30.23 -22.05 -23.29
N HIS A 12 -30.52 -23.25 -22.79
CA HIS A 12 -29.85 -23.80 -21.61
C HIS A 12 -28.33 -23.95 -21.84
N ALA A 13 -27.92 -24.37 -23.04
CA ALA A 13 -26.49 -24.44 -23.38
C ALA A 13 -25.82 -23.05 -23.36
N LYS A 14 -26.48 -22.01 -23.92
CA LYS A 14 -25.99 -20.63 -23.86
C LYS A 14 -25.87 -20.12 -22.42
N GLN A 15 -26.88 -20.37 -21.58
CA GLN A 15 -26.88 -19.97 -20.17
C GLN A 15 -25.72 -20.59 -19.40
N ARG A 16 -25.43 -21.89 -19.61
CA ARG A 16 -24.27 -22.54 -18.98
C ARG A 16 -22.95 -21.93 -19.42
N SER A 17 -22.79 -21.66 -20.72
CA SER A 17 -21.58 -21.02 -21.23
C SER A 17 -21.37 -19.62 -20.62
N LEU A 18 -22.45 -18.84 -20.50
CA LEU A 18 -22.43 -17.53 -19.85
C LEU A 18 -22.08 -17.63 -18.37
N MET A 19 -22.61 -18.63 -17.66
CA MET A 19 -22.28 -18.86 -16.25
C MET A 19 -20.79 -19.15 -16.05
N VAL A 20 -20.19 -19.98 -16.90
CA VAL A 20 -18.76 -20.28 -16.86
C VAL A 20 -17.93 -19.02 -17.12
N PHE A 21 -18.32 -18.22 -18.12
CA PHE A 21 -17.67 -16.95 -18.41
C PHE A 21 -17.71 -15.99 -17.21
N ASN A 22 -18.87 -15.82 -16.58
CA ASN A 22 -19.03 -14.93 -15.42
C ASN A 22 -18.19 -15.38 -14.23
N LYS A 23 -18.12 -16.70 -13.96
CA LYS A 23 -17.27 -17.25 -12.89
C LYS A 23 -15.79 -16.95 -13.14
N LEU A 24 -15.33 -17.11 -14.38
CA LEU A 24 -13.96 -16.79 -14.76
C LEU A 24 -13.67 -15.30 -14.60
N LYS A 25 -14.59 -14.43 -15.03
CA LYS A 25 -14.44 -12.98 -14.90
C LYS A 25 -14.36 -12.55 -13.43
N SER A 26 -15.19 -13.13 -12.56
CA SER A 26 -15.11 -12.89 -11.11
C SER A 26 -13.75 -13.30 -10.56
N ALA A 27 -13.29 -14.51 -10.89
CA ALA A 27 -12.00 -15.02 -10.43
C ALA A 27 -10.81 -14.19 -10.93
N ILE A 28 -10.87 -13.69 -12.17
CA ILE A 28 -9.87 -12.76 -12.72
C ILE A 28 -9.80 -11.50 -11.86
N ASN A 29 -10.95 -10.87 -11.58
CA ASN A 29 -11.00 -9.64 -10.79
C ASN A 29 -10.49 -9.85 -9.37
N GLU A 30 -10.87 -10.96 -8.72
CA GLU A 30 -10.36 -11.33 -7.39
C GLU A 30 -8.84 -11.50 -7.39
N ILE A 31 -8.28 -12.17 -8.40
CA ILE A 31 -6.83 -12.38 -8.51
C ILE A 31 -6.11 -11.05 -8.74
N GLU A 32 -6.65 -10.15 -9.57
CA GLU A 32 -6.06 -8.83 -9.81
C GLU A 32 -6.06 -7.98 -8.52
N VAL A 33 -7.15 -7.96 -7.76
CA VAL A 33 -7.21 -7.29 -6.45
C VAL A 33 -6.17 -7.88 -5.48
N GLU A 34 -6.01 -9.20 -5.45
CA GLU A 34 -4.99 -9.83 -4.60
C GLU A 34 -3.57 -9.48 -5.00
N ILE A 35 -3.27 -9.39 -6.30
CA ILE A 35 -1.96 -8.97 -6.79
C ILE A 35 -1.68 -7.54 -6.35
N ASP A 36 -2.65 -6.63 -6.53
CA ASP A 36 -2.48 -5.23 -6.18
C ASP A 36 -2.28 -5.06 -4.67
N ALA A 37 -3.05 -5.78 -3.86
CA ALA A 37 -2.91 -5.80 -2.40
C ALA A 37 -1.57 -6.38 -1.93
N ASN A 38 -0.87 -7.14 -2.76
CA ASN A 38 0.45 -7.74 -2.48
C ASN A 38 1.56 -7.10 -3.34
N GLU A 39 1.34 -5.86 -3.80
CA GLU A 39 2.32 -5.04 -4.51
C GLU A 39 2.91 -5.77 -5.73
N GLY A 40 2.03 -6.31 -6.58
CA GLY A 40 2.43 -6.95 -7.84
C GLY A 40 2.88 -8.42 -7.71
N ILE A 41 2.68 -9.06 -6.55
CA ILE A 41 2.99 -10.48 -6.32
C ILE A 41 1.68 -11.24 -6.09
N TYR A 42 1.43 -12.31 -6.85
CA TYR A 42 0.32 -13.21 -6.52
C TYR A 42 0.66 -14.01 -5.24
N PRO A 43 -0.17 -13.97 -4.18
CA PRO A 43 0.19 -14.53 -2.87
C PRO A 43 0.30 -16.06 -2.87
N TYR A 44 -0.33 -16.74 -3.84
CA TYR A 44 -0.37 -18.19 -3.89
C TYR A 44 0.56 -18.78 -4.96
N ASN A 45 0.79 -20.09 -4.88
CA ASN A 45 1.54 -20.86 -5.88
C ASN A 45 2.95 -20.29 -6.20
N GLY A 46 3.59 -19.68 -5.21
CA GLY A 46 4.91 -19.05 -5.37
C GLY A 46 4.93 -17.93 -6.42
N GLY A 47 3.85 -17.13 -6.49
CA GLY A 47 3.72 -16.01 -7.42
C GLY A 47 3.33 -16.41 -8.85
N LYS A 48 2.95 -17.68 -9.08
CA LYS A 48 2.61 -18.16 -10.43
C LYS A 48 1.11 -18.31 -10.61
N ILE A 49 0.59 -17.67 -11.65
CA ILE A 49 -0.79 -17.84 -12.09
C ILE A 49 -0.78 -18.70 -13.35
N SER A 50 -1.60 -19.75 -13.37
CA SER A 50 -1.78 -20.65 -14.51
C SER A 50 -3.25 -20.78 -14.85
N GLN A 51 -3.57 -21.32 -16.03
CA GLN A 51 -4.97 -21.62 -16.40
C GLN A 51 -5.64 -22.55 -15.39
N ALA A 52 -4.91 -23.56 -14.90
CA ALA A 52 -5.42 -24.49 -13.88
C ALA A 52 -5.74 -23.76 -12.57
N GLU A 53 -4.87 -22.83 -12.16
CA GLU A 53 -5.10 -22.01 -10.97
C GLU A 53 -6.32 -21.11 -11.14
N LEU A 54 -6.47 -20.44 -12.29
CA LEU A 54 -7.66 -19.63 -12.56
C LEU A 54 -8.93 -20.49 -12.55
N CYS A 55 -8.92 -21.67 -13.17
CA CYS A 55 -10.06 -22.59 -13.18
C CYS A 55 -10.43 -23.05 -11.77
N ARG A 56 -9.42 -23.36 -10.94
CA ARG A 56 -9.59 -23.71 -9.53
C ARG A 56 -10.27 -22.59 -8.75
N ARG A 57 -9.81 -21.33 -8.93
CA ARG A 57 -10.38 -20.13 -8.31
C ARG A 57 -11.82 -19.89 -8.75
N ALA A 58 -12.09 -20.05 -10.04
CA ALA A 58 -13.43 -19.95 -10.63
C ALA A 58 -14.36 -21.13 -10.31
N LYS A 59 -13.87 -22.18 -9.61
CA LYS A 59 -14.59 -23.43 -9.32
C LYS A 59 -15.15 -24.10 -10.58
N ILE A 60 -14.34 -24.15 -11.64
CA ILE A 60 -14.63 -24.86 -12.88
C ILE A 60 -13.56 -25.92 -13.17
N ASN A 61 -13.94 -27.00 -13.85
CA ASN A 61 -12.97 -27.98 -14.31
C ASN A 61 -12.18 -27.40 -15.49
N GLN A 62 -10.85 -27.57 -15.49
CA GLN A 62 -9.99 -27.08 -16.58
C GLN A 62 -10.41 -27.63 -17.95
N VAL A 63 -10.90 -28.87 -18.01
CA VAL A 63 -11.38 -29.51 -19.25
C VAL A 63 -12.55 -28.74 -19.88
N THR A 64 -13.32 -27.99 -19.10
CA THR A 64 -14.44 -27.17 -19.60
C THR A 64 -13.98 -26.16 -20.66
N LEU A 65 -12.79 -25.58 -20.52
CA LEU A 65 -12.23 -24.63 -21.50
C LEU A 65 -11.80 -25.28 -22.82
N SER A 66 -11.58 -26.59 -22.83
CA SER A 66 -11.23 -27.35 -24.03
C SER A 66 -12.45 -27.77 -24.85
N THR A 67 -13.65 -27.63 -24.31
CA THR A 67 -14.90 -27.97 -25.02
C THR A 67 -15.18 -27.02 -26.18
N ALA A 68 -15.89 -27.48 -27.20
CA ALA A 68 -16.21 -26.69 -28.39
C ALA A 68 -16.94 -25.36 -28.08
N ALA A 69 -17.68 -25.30 -26.97
CA ALA A 69 -18.39 -24.10 -26.53
C ALA A 69 -17.46 -22.95 -26.09
N HIS A 70 -16.27 -23.27 -25.59
CA HIS A 70 -15.34 -22.31 -24.98
C HIS A 70 -14.00 -22.19 -25.73
N ARG A 71 -13.65 -23.19 -26.53
CA ARG A 71 -12.36 -23.31 -27.20
C ARG A 71 -11.98 -22.08 -28.03
N ASN A 72 -12.94 -21.47 -28.71
CA ASN A 72 -12.71 -20.36 -29.64
C ASN A 72 -13.17 -19.00 -29.08
N THR A 73 -13.65 -18.95 -27.84
CA THR A 73 -14.25 -17.75 -27.25
C THR A 73 -13.64 -17.44 -25.88
N THR A 74 -14.04 -18.19 -24.85
CA THR A 74 -13.60 -17.98 -23.47
C THR A 74 -12.13 -18.34 -23.27
N ARG A 75 -11.63 -19.39 -23.94
CA ARG A 75 -10.25 -19.84 -23.77
C ARG A 75 -9.23 -18.81 -24.29
N PRO A 76 -9.34 -18.25 -25.51
CA PRO A 76 -8.44 -17.19 -25.98
C PRO A 76 -8.39 -15.97 -25.04
N MET A 77 -9.54 -15.54 -24.51
CA MET A 77 -9.61 -14.44 -23.55
C MET A 77 -8.87 -14.74 -22.24
N VAL A 78 -8.95 -15.99 -21.75
CA VAL A 78 -8.16 -16.43 -20.59
C VAL A 78 -6.66 -16.48 -20.92
N GLU A 79 -6.28 -16.97 -22.10
CA GLU A 79 -4.88 -17.07 -22.51
C GLU A 79 -4.24 -15.67 -22.67
N GLU A 80 -4.95 -14.73 -23.30
CA GLU A 80 -4.53 -13.34 -23.42
C GLU A 80 -4.35 -12.68 -22.04
N TRP A 81 -5.31 -12.89 -21.14
CA TRP A 81 -5.22 -12.41 -19.76
C TRP A 81 -4.00 -13.00 -19.03
N LEU A 82 -3.75 -14.30 -19.15
CA LEU A 82 -2.59 -14.96 -18.54
C LEU A 82 -1.27 -14.40 -19.06
N THR A 83 -1.17 -14.12 -20.36
CA THR A 83 0.02 -13.47 -20.94
C THR A 83 0.21 -12.07 -20.36
N ARG A 84 -0.86 -11.27 -20.30
CA ARG A 84 -0.80 -9.91 -19.73
C ARG A 84 -0.36 -9.94 -18.27
N ILE A 85 -0.97 -10.78 -17.44
CA ILE A 85 -0.68 -10.83 -16.01
C ILE A 85 0.72 -11.38 -15.72
N HIS A 86 1.20 -12.33 -16.52
CA HIS A 86 2.55 -12.87 -16.35
C HIS A 86 3.63 -11.81 -16.60
N ASN A 87 3.39 -10.91 -17.55
CA ASN A 87 4.30 -9.79 -17.83
C ASN A 87 4.21 -8.68 -16.79
N ALA A 88 3.04 -8.49 -16.17
CA ALA A 88 2.81 -7.43 -15.19
C ALA A 88 3.22 -7.82 -13.76
N THR A 89 3.37 -9.11 -13.45
CA THR A 89 3.59 -9.60 -12.08
C THR A 89 4.99 -10.15 -11.86
N ILE A 90 5.49 -9.96 -10.65
CA ILE A 90 6.73 -10.62 -10.22
C ILE A 90 6.39 -12.08 -9.94
N SER A 91 6.89 -12.97 -10.78
CA SER A 91 6.61 -14.40 -10.68
C SER A 91 7.89 -15.23 -10.50
N GLY A 92 7.73 -16.41 -9.91
CA GLY A 92 8.82 -17.35 -9.67
C GLY A 92 9.46 -17.18 -8.30
N ARG A 93 9.70 -18.32 -7.63
CA ARG A 93 10.11 -18.37 -6.22
C ARG A 93 11.34 -17.52 -5.88
N LYS A 94 12.37 -17.51 -6.75
CA LYS A 94 13.59 -16.73 -6.51
C LYS A 94 13.33 -15.23 -6.59
N SER A 95 12.63 -14.78 -7.63
CA SER A 95 12.29 -13.37 -7.85
C SER A 95 11.34 -12.86 -6.77
N VAL A 96 10.30 -13.64 -6.44
CA VAL A 96 9.37 -13.33 -5.35
C VAL A 96 10.10 -13.23 -4.01
N ARG A 97 10.94 -14.20 -3.67
CA ARG A 97 11.72 -14.16 -2.42
C ARG A 97 12.59 -12.92 -2.35
N ARG A 98 13.30 -12.60 -3.45
CA ARG A 98 14.13 -11.39 -3.53
C ARG A 98 13.29 -10.14 -3.30
N ALA A 99 12.19 -9.97 -4.05
CA ALA A 99 11.33 -8.81 -3.91
C ALA A 99 10.79 -8.64 -2.47
N VAL A 100 10.35 -9.73 -1.84
CA VAL A 100 9.88 -9.70 -0.45
C VAL A 100 11.01 -9.35 0.53
N THR A 101 12.21 -9.91 0.34
CA THR A 101 13.38 -9.58 1.18
C THR A 101 13.81 -8.13 1.02
N ASP A 102 13.91 -7.64 -0.22
CA ASP A 102 14.33 -6.28 -0.53
C ASP A 102 13.35 -5.27 0.12
N ARG A 103 12.03 -5.54 0.03
CA ARG A 103 11.01 -4.73 0.72
C ARG A 103 11.16 -4.76 2.24
N ALA A 104 11.35 -5.95 2.83
CA ALA A 104 11.49 -6.07 4.27
C ALA A 104 12.71 -5.28 4.80
N GLU A 105 13.81 -5.30 4.06
CA GLU A 105 15.01 -4.53 4.41
C GLU A 105 14.78 -3.01 4.21
N GLU A 106 14.05 -2.62 3.17
CA GLU A 106 13.65 -1.23 2.97
C GLU A 106 12.79 -0.71 4.14
N TRP A 107 11.74 -1.45 4.52
CA TRP A 107 10.89 -1.10 5.67
C TRP A 107 11.67 -1.00 6.97
N LYS A 108 12.62 -1.91 7.18
CA LYS A 108 13.52 -1.88 8.34
C LYS A 108 14.40 -0.63 8.33
N SER A 109 14.95 -0.27 7.19
CA SER A 109 15.73 0.96 7.02
C SER A 109 14.91 2.21 7.32
N HIS A 110 13.70 2.32 6.74
CA HIS A 110 12.79 3.44 7.01
C HIS A 110 12.41 3.54 8.48
N HIS A 111 12.13 2.41 9.13
CA HIS A 111 11.80 2.37 10.56
C HIS A 111 12.99 2.86 11.41
N GLN A 112 14.20 2.40 11.10
CA GLN A 112 15.41 2.85 11.80
C GLN A 112 15.65 4.35 11.62
N ALA A 113 15.45 4.88 10.41
CA ALA A 113 15.56 6.31 10.14
C ALA A 113 14.55 7.14 10.94
N ILE A 114 13.30 6.69 11.03
CA ILE A 114 12.27 7.35 11.85
C ILE A 114 12.66 7.34 13.34
N ALA A 115 13.12 6.19 13.86
CA ALA A 115 13.51 6.07 15.26
C ALA A 115 14.70 6.99 15.60
N GLU A 116 15.70 7.08 14.73
CA GLU A 116 16.84 7.98 14.91
C GLU A 116 16.41 9.45 14.87
N ASN A 117 15.59 9.84 13.89
CA ASN A 117 15.06 11.20 13.81
C ASN A 117 14.25 11.59 15.05
N TYR A 118 13.47 10.65 15.59
CA TYR A 118 12.72 10.89 16.83
C TYR A 118 13.66 11.14 18.01
N ARG A 119 14.73 10.33 18.15
CA ARG A 119 15.74 10.50 19.20
C ARG A 119 16.46 11.85 19.08
N ILE A 120 16.82 12.27 17.87
CA ILE A 120 17.43 13.59 17.61
C ILE A 120 16.46 14.70 18.03
N ALA A 121 15.21 14.64 17.60
CA ALA A 121 14.19 15.65 17.94
C ALA A 121 13.96 15.74 19.46
N GLU A 122 14.00 14.61 20.18
CA GLU A 122 13.88 14.59 21.64
C GLU A 122 15.05 15.34 22.30
N LEU A 123 16.29 15.11 21.84
CA LEU A 123 17.47 15.80 22.33
C LEU A 123 17.41 17.31 22.05
N GLU A 124 17.02 17.70 20.84
CA GLU A 124 16.82 19.11 20.47
C GLU A 124 15.77 19.78 21.35
N MET A 125 14.64 19.11 21.59
CA MET A 125 13.59 19.61 22.48
C MET A 125 14.10 19.82 23.91
N LEU A 126 14.91 18.90 24.43
CA LEU A 126 15.51 19.04 25.76
C LEU A 126 16.46 20.23 25.83
N ASP A 127 17.29 20.44 24.81
CA ASP A 127 18.18 21.60 24.73
C ASP A 127 17.40 22.92 24.62
N MET A 128 16.38 22.98 23.76
CA MET A 128 15.49 24.13 23.65
C MET A 128 14.82 24.46 24.98
N ARG A 129 14.31 23.46 25.72
CA ARG A 129 13.71 23.66 27.06
C ARG A 129 14.72 24.18 28.09
N LYS A 130 15.99 23.77 27.98
CA LYS A 130 17.06 24.29 28.83
C LYS A 130 17.35 25.76 28.50
N ASN A 131 17.44 26.08 27.21
CA ASN A 131 17.67 27.45 26.75
C ASN A 131 16.52 28.39 27.10
N LEU A 132 15.27 27.93 26.96
CA LEU A 132 14.09 28.69 27.37
C LEU A 132 14.15 29.07 28.85
N ARG A 133 14.39 28.09 29.74
CA ARG A 133 14.53 28.35 31.18
C ARG A 133 15.66 29.32 31.50
N ARG A 134 16.81 29.21 30.82
CA ARG A 134 17.92 30.16 30.99
C ARG A 134 17.50 31.58 30.61
N LEU A 135 16.87 31.74 29.44
CA LEU A 135 16.42 33.04 28.95
C LEU A 135 15.31 33.64 29.83
N GLU A 136 14.39 32.83 30.35
CA GLU A 136 13.36 33.28 31.30
C GLU A 136 13.98 33.81 32.60
N ASN A 137 14.98 33.11 33.15
CA ASN A 137 15.71 33.56 34.34
C ASN A 137 16.47 34.87 34.07
N GLU A 138 17.16 34.97 32.94
CA GLU A 138 17.88 36.20 32.54
C GLU A 138 16.92 37.38 32.35
N ASN A 139 15.78 37.15 31.70
CA ASN A 139 14.76 38.17 31.48
C ASN A 139 14.18 38.68 32.81
N THR A 140 13.89 37.77 33.73
CA THR A 140 13.42 38.10 35.08
C THR A 140 14.44 38.95 35.83
N ALA A 141 15.71 38.51 35.87
CA ALA A 141 16.78 39.26 36.53
C ALA A 141 17.01 40.65 35.92
N LEU A 142 16.89 40.80 34.61
CA LEU A 142 17.00 42.09 33.93
C LEU A 142 15.82 43.01 34.27
N ARG A 143 14.59 42.47 34.32
CA ARG A 143 13.40 43.22 34.72
C ARG A 143 13.52 43.73 36.16
N ASP A 144 14.00 42.89 37.08
CA ASP A 144 14.22 43.29 38.48
C ASP A 144 15.27 44.40 38.61
N ARG A 145 16.37 44.31 37.83
CA ARG A 145 17.41 45.35 37.77
C ARG A 145 16.87 46.66 37.21
N LEU A 146 16.06 46.61 36.15
CA LEU A 146 15.42 47.80 35.58
C LEU A 146 14.47 48.45 36.58
N ALA A 147 13.61 47.67 37.23
CA ALA A 147 12.71 48.18 38.27
C ALA A 147 13.46 48.84 39.44
N SER A 148 14.56 48.21 39.87
CA SER A 148 15.44 48.77 40.92
C SER A 148 16.09 50.09 40.48
N TYR A 149 16.56 50.16 39.22
CA TYR A 149 17.13 51.38 38.65
C TYR A 149 16.11 52.52 38.55
N GLU A 150 14.90 52.24 38.05
CA GLU A 150 13.80 53.21 37.98
C GLU A 150 13.45 53.76 39.36
N ASN A 151 13.32 52.89 40.37
CA ASN A 151 13.06 53.30 41.75
C ASN A 151 14.17 54.17 42.33
N SER A 152 15.45 53.86 42.06
CA SER A 152 16.59 54.69 42.50
C SER A 152 16.63 56.07 41.84
N LYS A 153 16.22 56.17 40.57
CA LYS A 153 16.18 57.43 39.81
C LYS A 153 15.07 58.37 40.30
N ILE A 154 13.97 57.82 40.80
CA ILE A 154 12.87 58.56 41.44
C ILE A 154 13.31 59.12 42.81
N LEU A 155 14.22 58.43 43.51
CA LEU A 155 14.72 58.81 44.84
C LEU A 155 15.88 59.80 44.82
N THR A 156 16.49 60.06 43.66
CA THR A 156 17.43 61.18 43.48
C THR A 156 16.66 62.46 43.11
N PRO A 157 16.46 63.44 44.02
CA PRO A 157 15.84 64.70 43.65
C PRO A 157 16.75 65.39 42.64
N ASN A 158 16.15 65.87 41.56
CA ASN A 158 16.81 66.63 40.51
C ASN A 158 17.26 67.99 41.08
N PHE A 159 18.37 68.01 41.82
CA PHE A 159 19.06 69.23 42.26
C PHE A 159 19.85 69.78 41.07
N SER A 160 19.13 70.28 40.07
CA SER A 160 19.69 71.20 39.10
C SER A 160 18.62 72.20 38.72
N LYS A 161 18.62 73.33 39.43
CA LYS A 161 18.16 74.63 38.89
C LYS A 161 18.64 75.79 39.78
N LYS A 162 19.47 76.61 39.14
CA LYS A 162 19.94 77.97 39.44
C LYS A 162 21.08 78.13 40.43
#